data_AF-A0A524KVG0-F1
#
_entry.id   AF-A0A524KVG0-F1
#
_cell.length_a   1.000
_cell.length_b   1.000
_cell.length_c   1.000
_cell.angle_alpha   90.00
_cell.angle_beta   90.00
_cell.angle_gamma   90.00
#
_symmetry.space_group_name_H-M   'P 1'
#
loop_
_entity.id
_entity.type
_entity.pdbx_description
1 polymer ?
#
loop_
_entity_poly.entity_id
_entity_poly.type
_entity_poly.pdbx_seq_one_letter_code
_entity_poly.pdbx_strand_id
1 'polypeptide(L)'
;MTRQGNIIYVNGPVVRADHMEDFMVREMVMLGEKKLIGEVISLENDLGTIQVYEETSGLRMGEKVYGTGKLLSLKLGPGIIGNIFDGIERPLSKMYDSGFKFIPEGIGLISIDEKKFWDVEMMVKPGDILKSGEVFAKIQETTIIVHKVMVPPGIKGRVVSTVKSGSYTIQDTLVVLDEDGKKIELKMYQEWPVRQPRPIVQRMPIEKLLVTGQRVIDTFFPLAKGGTAAIPGGFGTGKT
;
A
#
# COMPACT_ATOMS: atom_id res chain seq x y z
N MET A 1 17.83 6.23 -14.41
CA MET A 1 18.29 5.04 -15.15
C MET A 1 17.64 3.83 -14.51
N THR A 2 17.06 2.92 -15.29
CA THR A 2 16.44 1.71 -14.77
C THR A 2 17.57 0.76 -14.34
N ARG A 3 17.67 0.47 -13.05
CA ARG A 3 18.64 -0.51 -12.51
C ARG A 3 18.30 -1.89 -13.08
N GLN A 4 19.28 -2.59 -13.62
CA GLN A 4 19.08 -3.87 -14.30
C GLN A 4 20.08 -4.91 -13.83
N GLY A 5 19.57 -6.05 -13.36
CA GLY A 5 20.33 -7.26 -13.08
C GLY A 5 20.02 -8.38 -14.08
N ASN A 6 20.74 -9.50 -14.04
CA ASN A 6 20.42 -10.71 -14.80
C ASN A 6 20.22 -11.91 -13.90
N ILE A 7 19.20 -12.71 -14.17
CA ILE A 7 18.90 -13.93 -13.42
C ILE A 7 19.98 -14.98 -13.71
N ILE A 8 20.64 -15.45 -12.67
CA ILE A 8 21.68 -16.50 -12.77
C ILE A 8 21.25 -17.82 -12.15
N TYR A 9 20.17 -17.82 -11.35
CA TYR A 9 19.68 -19.02 -10.66
C TYR A 9 18.22 -18.87 -10.24
N VAL A 10 17.44 -19.95 -10.38
CA VAL A 10 16.03 -20.02 -9.97
C VAL A 10 15.81 -21.32 -9.18
N ASN A 11 15.30 -21.22 -7.96
CA ASN A 11 14.95 -22.37 -7.11
C ASN A 11 13.65 -22.12 -6.36
N GLY A 12 12.56 -22.65 -6.91
CA GLY A 12 11.21 -22.32 -6.44
C GLY A 12 11.03 -20.79 -6.43
N PRO A 13 10.52 -20.21 -5.35
CA PRO A 13 10.22 -18.78 -5.31
C PRO A 13 11.47 -17.90 -5.02
N VAL A 14 12.65 -18.51 -4.87
CA VAL A 14 13.91 -17.80 -4.63
C VAL A 14 14.71 -17.72 -5.93
N VAL A 15 15.04 -16.49 -6.32
CA VAL A 15 15.81 -16.17 -7.52
C VAL A 15 17.11 -15.47 -7.12
N ARG A 16 18.21 -15.76 -7.79
CA ARG A 16 19.44 -14.97 -7.68
C ARG A 16 19.75 -14.26 -8.99
N ALA A 17 20.24 -13.04 -8.88
CA ALA A 17 20.66 -12.24 -10.01
C ALA A 17 22.03 -11.59 -9.76
N ASP A 18 22.77 -11.36 -10.84
CA ASP A 18 23.99 -10.55 -10.88
C ASP A 18 23.68 -9.12 -11.38
N HIS A 19 24.69 -8.25 -11.43
CA HIS A 19 24.55 -6.82 -11.77
C HIS A 19 23.58 -6.09 -10.82
N MET A 20 23.65 -6.40 -9.52
CA MET A 20 22.73 -5.90 -8.50
C MET A 20 23.33 -4.87 -7.53
N GLU A 21 24.55 -4.37 -7.77
CA GLU A 21 25.26 -3.43 -6.89
C GLU A 21 24.46 -2.15 -6.57
N ASP A 22 23.68 -1.65 -7.53
CA ASP A 22 22.89 -0.43 -7.38
C ASP A 22 21.51 -0.63 -6.73
N PHE A 23 21.13 -1.87 -6.42
CA PHE A 23 19.82 -2.17 -5.82
C PHE A 23 19.84 -1.97 -4.30
N MET A 24 18.66 -1.91 -3.70
CA MET A 24 18.52 -1.79 -2.24
C MET A 24 17.87 -3.05 -1.66
N VAL A 25 18.28 -3.43 -0.45
CA VAL A 25 17.57 -4.47 0.31
C VAL A 25 16.13 -4.00 0.58
N ARG A 26 15.16 -4.90 0.38
CA ARG A 26 13.70 -4.68 0.37
C ARG A 26 13.18 -3.84 -0.80
N GLU A 27 14.02 -3.57 -1.80
CA GLU A 27 13.56 -2.96 -3.04
C GLU A 27 12.62 -3.92 -3.76
N MET A 28 11.51 -3.37 -4.26
CA MET A 28 10.61 -4.08 -5.14
C MET A 28 11.23 -4.17 -6.53
N VAL A 29 11.19 -5.35 -7.13
CA VAL A 29 11.76 -5.63 -8.45
C VAL A 29 10.75 -6.33 -9.34
N MET A 30 10.92 -6.20 -10.65
CA MET A 30 10.17 -6.96 -11.65
C MET A 30 11.12 -7.92 -12.36
N LEU A 31 10.77 -9.20 -12.42
CA LEU A 31 11.61 -10.26 -12.97
C LEU A 31 11.07 -10.76 -14.31
N GLY A 32 11.98 -10.90 -15.27
CA GLY A 32 11.73 -11.53 -16.54
C GLY A 32 10.83 -10.75 -17.50
N GLU A 33 10.53 -11.37 -18.64
CA GLU A 33 9.63 -10.81 -19.64
C GLU A 33 8.20 -10.69 -19.10
N LYS A 34 7.80 -11.63 -18.24
CA LYS A 34 6.53 -11.62 -17.52
C LYS A 34 6.42 -10.48 -16.50
N LYS A 35 7.52 -9.82 -16.11
CA LYS A 35 7.54 -8.78 -15.07
C LYS A 35 6.93 -9.24 -13.74
N LEU A 36 7.31 -10.45 -13.32
CA LEU A 36 6.87 -11.02 -12.05
C LEU A 36 7.34 -10.14 -10.89
N ILE A 37 6.48 -9.93 -9.90
CA ILE A 37 6.83 -9.09 -8.75
C ILE A 37 7.68 -9.88 -7.76
N GLY A 38 8.78 -9.27 -7.31
CA GLY A 38 9.59 -9.77 -6.20
C GLY A 38 10.15 -8.67 -5.31
N GLU A 39 10.81 -9.10 -4.22
CA GLU A 39 11.49 -8.24 -3.26
C GLU A 39 12.93 -8.72 -3.09
N VAL A 40 13.90 -7.80 -3.13
CA VAL A 40 15.31 -8.10 -2.80
C VAL A 40 15.43 -8.37 -1.30
N ILE A 41 15.91 -9.54 -0.89
CA ILE A 41 16.10 -9.87 0.54
C ILE A 41 17.55 -9.72 1.00
N SER A 42 18.52 -9.95 0.12
CA SER A 42 19.93 -9.76 0.44
C SER A 42 20.71 -9.32 -0.79
N LEU A 43 21.81 -8.60 -0.52
CA LEU A 43 22.78 -8.16 -1.50
C LEU A 43 24.18 -8.52 -0.96
N GLU A 44 24.96 -9.21 -1.78
CA GLU A 44 26.33 -9.65 -1.49
C GLU A 44 27.22 -9.27 -2.68
N ASN A 45 27.92 -8.14 -2.55
CA ASN A 45 28.63 -7.51 -3.67
C ASN A 45 27.67 -7.24 -4.85
N ASP A 46 27.92 -7.89 -5.98
CA ASP A 46 27.13 -7.82 -7.20
C ASP A 46 25.92 -8.79 -7.23
N LEU A 47 25.84 -9.71 -6.27
CA LEU A 47 24.81 -10.74 -6.25
C LEU A 47 23.63 -10.30 -5.37
N GLY A 48 22.42 -10.39 -5.92
CA GLY A 48 21.18 -10.22 -5.17
C GLY A 48 20.38 -11.51 -5.06
N THR A 49 19.82 -11.76 -3.87
CA THR A 49 18.78 -12.78 -3.68
C THR A 49 17.41 -12.10 -3.64
N ILE A 50 16.47 -12.63 -4.41
CA ILE A 50 15.15 -12.07 -4.66
C ILE A 50 14.09 -13.12 -4.32
N GLN A 51 13.06 -12.72 -3.60
CA GLN A 51 11.89 -13.53 -3.26
C GLN A 51 10.79 -13.09 -4.20
N VAL A 52 10.36 -13.98 -5.08
CA VAL A 52 9.26 -13.74 -6.00
C VAL A 52 7.94 -14.03 -5.26
N TYR A 53 6.96 -13.16 -5.42
CA TYR A 53 5.62 -13.30 -4.81
C TYR A 53 4.60 -13.95 -5.73
N GLU A 54 4.98 -14.18 -6.97
CA GLU A 54 4.21 -14.88 -8.00
C GLU A 54 4.88 -16.23 -8.33
N GLU A 55 4.18 -17.03 -9.14
CA GLU A 55 4.69 -18.31 -9.63
C GLU A 55 5.91 -18.10 -10.56
N THR A 56 7.05 -18.73 -10.22
CA THR A 56 8.30 -18.60 -10.98
C THR A 56 8.36 -19.53 -12.19
N SER A 57 7.31 -20.32 -12.44
CA SER A 57 7.25 -21.26 -13.55
C SER A 57 7.43 -20.55 -14.90
N GLY A 58 8.44 -21.02 -15.65
CA GLY A 58 8.81 -20.49 -16.95
C GLY A 58 9.82 -19.34 -16.94
N LEU A 59 10.24 -18.85 -15.77
CA LEU A 59 11.34 -17.90 -15.64
C LEU A 59 12.68 -18.57 -15.96
N ARG A 60 13.53 -17.93 -16.77
CA ARG A 60 14.78 -18.50 -17.28
C ARG A 60 16.01 -17.76 -16.78
N MET A 61 17.13 -18.46 -16.73
CA MET A 61 18.44 -17.82 -16.58
C MET A 61 18.72 -16.89 -17.76
N GLY A 62 19.40 -15.78 -17.49
CA GLY A 62 19.69 -14.70 -18.44
C GLY A 62 18.57 -13.66 -18.59
N GLU A 63 17.36 -13.93 -18.08
CA GLU A 63 16.30 -12.93 -18.05
C GLU A 63 16.63 -11.76 -17.12
N LYS A 64 16.02 -10.60 -17.37
CA LYS A 64 16.35 -9.35 -16.68
C LYS A 64 15.60 -9.19 -15.35
N VAL A 65 16.25 -8.54 -14.39
CA VAL A 65 15.62 -8.01 -13.18
C VAL A 65 15.60 -6.50 -13.28
N TYR A 66 14.44 -5.88 -13.11
CA TYR A 66 14.26 -4.43 -13.17
C TYR A 66 13.98 -3.87 -11.77
N GLY A 67 14.86 -2.98 -11.30
CA GLY A 67 14.68 -2.26 -10.04
C GLY A 67 13.64 -1.15 -10.16
N THR A 68 12.72 -1.09 -9.19
CA THR A 68 11.74 0.02 -9.11
C THR A 68 12.31 1.24 -8.37
N GLY A 69 13.44 1.08 -7.66
CA GLY A 69 14.00 2.10 -6.78
C GLY A 69 13.15 2.41 -5.55
N LYS A 70 12.08 1.64 -5.31
CA LYS A 70 11.13 1.84 -4.21
C LYS A 70 11.00 0.57 -3.37
N LEU A 71 10.71 0.75 -2.09
CA LEU A 71 10.27 -0.34 -1.23
C LEU A 71 8.88 -0.80 -1.65
N LEU A 72 8.53 -2.06 -1.33
CA LEU A 72 7.15 -2.54 -1.47
C LEU A 72 6.18 -1.62 -0.71
N SER A 73 5.36 -0.90 -1.47
CA SER A 73 4.50 0.18 -0.99
C SER A 73 3.10 0.04 -1.57
N LEU A 74 2.09 0.43 -0.79
CA LEU A 74 0.68 0.37 -1.15
C LEU A 74 0.11 1.77 -1.30
N LYS A 75 -0.91 1.95 -2.17
CA LYS A 75 -1.62 3.22 -2.30
C LYS A 75 -2.75 3.30 -1.29
N LEU A 76 -2.57 4.13 -0.27
CA LEU A 76 -3.56 4.35 0.78
C LEU A 76 -4.44 5.56 0.42
N GLY A 77 -5.70 5.30 0.06
CA GLY A 77 -6.68 6.32 -0.31
C GLY A 77 -8.11 5.77 -0.42
N PRO A 78 -9.08 6.56 -0.90
CA PRO A 78 -10.45 6.11 -1.12
C PRO A 78 -10.51 5.03 -2.21
N GLY A 79 -11.40 4.05 -2.03
CA GLY A 79 -11.53 2.89 -2.90
C GLY A 79 -10.84 1.64 -2.37
N ILE A 80 -10.39 1.63 -1.12
CA ILE A 80 -9.93 0.40 -0.46
C ILE A 80 -11.12 -0.31 0.20
N ILE A 81 -12.03 0.44 0.82
CA ILE A 81 -13.14 -0.14 1.58
C ILE A 81 -14.14 -0.77 0.62
N GLY A 82 -14.46 -2.05 0.87
CA GLY A 82 -15.37 -2.83 0.04
C GLY A 82 -14.70 -3.57 -1.12
N ASN A 83 -13.39 -3.39 -1.33
CA ASN A 83 -12.62 -4.18 -2.28
C ASN A 83 -12.10 -5.48 -1.65
N ILE A 84 -11.82 -6.46 -2.52
CA ILE A 84 -11.14 -7.71 -2.19
C ILE A 84 -9.80 -7.69 -2.92
N PHE A 85 -8.72 -7.90 -2.18
CA PHE A 85 -7.36 -7.86 -2.71
C PHE A 85 -6.65 -9.19 -2.52
N ASP A 86 -5.64 -9.46 -3.35
CA ASP A 86 -4.67 -10.53 -3.12
C ASP A 86 -3.54 -10.11 -2.16
N GLY A 87 -2.55 -10.99 -1.97
CA GLY A 87 -1.43 -10.77 -1.04
C GLY A 87 -0.50 -9.59 -1.37
N ILE A 88 -0.61 -9.00 -2.56
CA ILE A 88 0.17 -7.83 -2.99
C ILE A 88 -0.74 -6.64 -3.38
N GLU A 89 -1.95 -6.61 -2.83
CA GLU A 89 -2.96 -5.54 -3.00
C GLU A 89 -3.53 -5.39 -4.42
N ARG A 90 -3.59 -6.46 -5.22
CA ARG A 90 -4.28 -6.42 -6.53
C ARG A 90 -5.79 -6.65 -6.37
N PRO A 91 -6.66 -5.77 -6.90
CA PRO A 91 -8.10 -5.89 -6.73
C PRO A 91 -8.67 -7.06 -7.54
N LEU A 92 -9.12 -8.11 -6.86
CA LEU A 92 -9.60 -9.36 -7.47
C LEU A 92 -10.84 -9.14 -8.33
N SER A 93 -11.76 -8.27 -7.91
CA SER A 93 -12.98 -7.95 -8.67
C SER A 93 -12.64 -7.36 -10.04
N LYS A 94 -11.66 -6.43 -10.10
CA LYS A 94 -11.22 -5.81 -11.35
C LYS A 94 -10.54 -6.81 -12.29
N MET A 95 -9.78 -7.76 -11.73
CA MET A 95 -9.16 -8.84 -12.49
C MET A 95 -10.24 -9.76 -13.10
N TYR A 96 -11.24 -10.13 -12.30
CA TYR A 96 -12.37 -10.93 -12.76
C TYR A 96 -13.17 -10.23 -13.87
N ASP A 97 -13.50 -8.96 -13.68
CA ASP A 97 -14.25 -8.14 -14.66
C ASP A 97 -13.48 -7.93 -15.97
N SER A 98 -12.14 -7.99 -15.92
CA SER A 98 -11.27 -7.93 -17.11
C SER A 98 -11.29 -9.25 -17.92
N GLY A 99 -12.07 -10.25 -17.51
CA GLY A 99 -12.28 -11.51 -18.22
C GLY A 99 -11.40 -12.67 -17.75
N PHE A 100 -10.62 -12.49 -16.69
CA PHE A 100 -9.77 -13.54 -16.15
C PHE A 100 -10.57 -14.51 -15.26
N LYS A 101 -10.50 -15.81 -15.58
CA LYS A 101 -11.08 -16.88 -14.75
C LYS A 101 -10.13 -17.40 -13.66
N PHE A 102 -8.84 -17.15 -13.83
CA PHE A 102 -7.75 -17.49 -12.90
C PHE A 102 -6.93 -16.23 -12.65
N ILE A 103 -6.11 -16.19 -11.61
CA ILE A 103 -5.21 -15.06 -11.33
C ILE A 103 -4.09 -15.07 -12.38
N PRO A 104 -4.03 -14.09 -13.31
CA PRO A 104 -2.92 -14.00 -14.25
C PRO A 104 -1.62 -13.60 -13.55
N GLU A 105 -0.51 -14.16 -14.02
CA GLU A 105 0.84 -13.76 -13.65
C GLU A 105 1.26 -12.50 -14.41
N GLY A 106 2.11 -11.67 -13.81
CA GLY A 106 2.85 -10.66 -14.57
C GLY A 106 2.04 -9.44 -15.03
N ILE A 107 0.83 -9.27 -14.48
CA ILE A 107 0.00 -8.08 -14.74
C ILE A 107 0.51 -6.82 -14.01
N GLY A 108 1.59 -6.95 -13.24
CA GLY A 108 2.16 -5.90 -12.41
C GLY A 108 1.25 -5.51 -11.22
N LEU A 109 1.57 -4.37 -10.60
CA LEU A 109 0.76 -3.80 -9.53
C LEU A 109 -0.46 -3.09 -10.13
N ILE A 110 -1.60 -3.76 -10.11
CA ILE A 110 -2.90 -3.10 -10.25
C ILE A 110 -3.30 -2.60 -8.86
N SER A 111 -3.60 -1.31 -8.75
CA SER A 111 -3.96 -0.67 -7.47
C SER A 111 -5.45 -0.32 -7.42
N ILE A 112 -5.88 0.38 -6.37
CA ILE A 112 -7.18 1.09 -6.29
C ILE A 112 -7.53 1.84 -7.59
N ASP A 113 -8.83 1.93 -7.88
CA ASP A 113 -9.29 2.38 -9.20
C ASP A 113 -9.03 3.86 -9.48
N GLU A 114 -8.07 4.11 -10.37
CA GLU A 114 -7.61 5.46 -10.69
C GLU A 114 -8.59 6.28 -11.53
N LYS A 115 -9.56 5.63 -12.16
CA LYS A 115 -10.55 6.27 -13.05
C LYS A 115 -11.86 6.60 -12.34
N LYS A 116 -12.05 6.10 -11.12
CA LYS A 116 -13.27 6.35 -10.35
C LYS A 116 -13.29 7.78 -9.86
N PHE A 117 -14.43 8.44 -10.08
CA PHE A 117 -14.71 9.76 -9.52
C PHE A 117 -15.26 9.64 -8.11
N TRP A 118 -14.83 10.58 -7.26
CA TRP A 118 -15.21 10.72 -5.88
C TRP A 118 -15.69 12.15 -5.62
N ASP A 119 -16.78 12.27 -4.87
CA ASP A 119 -17.25 13.58 -4.40
C ASP A 119 -16.42 14.01 -3.19
N VAL A 120 -15.66 15.09 -3.39
CA VAL A 120 -14.70 15.63 -2.44
C VAL A 120 -15.27 16.87 -1.78
N GLU A 121 -15.28 16.87 -0.45
CA GLU A 121 -15.54 18.05 0.37
C GLU A 121 -14.20 18.61 0.87
N MET A 122 -13.81 19.78 0.36
CA MET A 122 -12.58 20.47 0.79
C MET A 122 -12.77 21.15 2.14
N MET A 123 -11.80 21.00 3.03
CA MET A 123 -11.83 21.54 4.41
C MET A 123 -10.84 22.68 4.67
N VAL A 124 -10.09 23.09 3.64
CA VAL A 124 -8.97 24.03 3.75
C VAL A 124 -9.09 25.13 2.69
N LYS A 125 -8.45 26.28 2.93
CA LYS A 125 -8.42 27.41 2.01
C LYS A 125 -6.98 27.88 1.75
N PRO A 126 -6.74 28.64 0.66
CA PRO A 126 -5.44 29.24 0.42
C PRO A 126 -4.99 30.11 1.61
N GLY A 127 -3.73 29.95 2.00
CA GLY A 127 -3.11 30.65 3.12
C GLY A 127 -3.08 29.86 4.44
N ASP A 128 -3.87 28.79 4.58
CA ASP A 128 -3.83 27.89 5.76
C ASP A 128 -2.47 27.18 5.85
N ILE A 129 -2.05 26.84 7.07
CA ILE A 129 -0.82 26.08 7.31
C ILE A 129 -1.23 24.66 7.70
N LEU A 130 -0.78 23.67 6.93
CA LEU A 130 -1.08 22.27 7.18
C LEU A 130 0.15 21.52 7.66
N LYS A 131 -0.08 20.57 8.58
CA LYS A 131 0.93 19.67 9.13
C LYS A 131 0.60 18.22 8.81
N SER A 132 1.63 17.39 8.83
CA SER A 132 1.54 15.92 8.70
C SER A 132 0.39 15.34 9.55
N GLY A 133 -0.50 14.59 8.90
CA GLY A 133 -1.65 13.94 9.54
C GLY A 133 -2.89 14.82 9.69
N GLU A 134 -2.84 16.12 9.39
CA GLU A 134 -4.03 16.97 9.37
C GLU A 134 -4.92 16.63 8.17
N VAL A 135 -6.23 16.74 8.38
CA VAL A 135 -7.26 16.43 7.38
C VAL A 135 -7.50 17.66 6.51
N PHE A 136 -7.38 17.51 5.19
CA PHE A 136 -7.63 18.61 4.26
C PHE A 136 -8.87 18.39 3.38
N ALA A 137 -9.35 17.15 3.27
CA ALA A 137 -10.59 16.83 2.55
C ALA A 137 -11.31 15.62 3.15
N LYS A 138 -12.60 15.50 2.85
CA LYS A 138 -13.45 14.35 3.18
C LYS A 138 -14.11 13.79 1.94
N ILE A 139 -14.30 12.47 1.93
CA ILE A 139 -14.96 11.73 0.86
C ILE A 139 -15.92 10.74 1.52
N GLN A 140 -17.18 10.71 1.09
CA GLN A 140 -18.12 9.66 1.52
C GLN A 140 -17.82 8.38 0.72
N GLU A 141 -16.98 7.49 1.27
CA GLU A 141 -16.48 6.31 0.54
C GLU A 141 -17.53 5.19 0.47
N THR A 142 -18.27 4.98 1.55
CA THR A 142 -19.43 4.06 1.61
C THR A 142 -20.63 4.78 2.21
N THR A 143 -21.78 4.12 2.32
CA THR A 143 -22.98 4.71 2.96
C THR A 143 -22.79 5.06 4.45
N ILE A 144 -21.77 4.50 5.10
CA ILE A 144 -21.52 4.67 6.55
C ILE A 144 -20.17 5.32 6.83
N ILE A 145 -19.17 5.10 5.96
CA ILE A 145 -17.79 5.54 6.22
C ILE A 145 -17.46 6.80 5.43
N VAL A 146 -17.11 7.85 6.18
CA VAL A 146 -16.43 9.06 5.66
C VAL A 146 -14.93 8.83 5.70
N HIS A 147 -14.31 8.78 4.53
CA HIS A 147 -12.87 8.76 4.37
C HIS A 147 -12.30 10.17 4.58
N LYS A 148 -11.30 10.29 5.46
CA LYS A 148 -10.60 11.55 5.72
C LYS A 148 -9.27 11.56 4.98
N VAL A 149 -9.12 12.46 4.03
CA VAL A 149 -7.88 12.64 3.28
C VAL A 149 -6.94 13.52 4.10
N MET A 150 -5.74 13.00 4.37
CA MET A 150 -4.78 13.60 5.30
C MET A 150 -3.48 13.96 4.60
N VAL A 151 -2.79 14.99 5.12
CA VAL A 151 -1.43 15.33 4.69
C VAL A 151 -0.50 14.16 4.98
N PRO A 152 0.28 13.67 4.00
CA PRO A 152 1.19 12.55 4.21
C PRO A 152 2.23 12.82 5.31
N PRO A 153 2.75 11.77 5.96
CA PRO A 153 3.75 11.94 6.99
C PRO A 153 5.02 12.62 6.51
N GLY A 154 5.55 13.53 7.35
CA GLY A 154 6.77 14.28 7.05
C GLY A 154 6.58 15.50 6.14
N ILE A 155 5.36 15.74 5.63
CA ILE A 155 5.03 16.91 4.83
C ILE A 155 4.38 17.97 5.71
N LYS A 156 4.78 19.22 5.52
CA LYS A 156 4.14 20.42 6.09
C LYS A 156 4.28 21.56 5.09
N GLY A 157 3.44 22.58 5.21
CA GLY A 157 3.57 23.75 4.34
C GLY A 157 2.35 24.64 4.37
N ARG A 158 2.45 25.76 3.65
CA ARG A 158 1.34 26.69 3.47
C ARG A 158 0.55 26.33 2.21
N VAL A 159 -0.77 26.34 2.29
CA VAL A 159 -1.64 26.10 1.14
C VAL A 159 -1.51 27.27 0.16
N VAL A 160 -0.97 27.00 -1.03
CA VAL A 160 -0.86 27.96 -2.14
C VAL A 160 -2.18 27.98 -2.91
N SER A 161 -2.70 26.81 -3.23
CA SER A 161 -3.94 26.64 -3.97
C SER A 161 -4.65 25.37 -3.54
N THR A 162 -5.98 25.39 -3.71
CA THR A 162 -6.86 24.26 -3.48
C THR A 162 -7.92 24.24 -4.57
N VAL A 163 -8.39 23.05 -4.93
CA VAL A 163 -9.59 22.89 -5.77
C VAL A 163 -10.85 23.24 -4.96
N LYS A 164 -11.98 23.41 -5.66
CA LYS A 164 -13.30 23.53 -5.01
C LYS A 164 -13.82 22.15 -4.65
N SER A 165 -14.79 22.06 -3.73
CA SER A 165 -15.53 20.81 -3.52
C SER A 165 -16.25 20.39 -4.80
N GLY A 166 -16.20 19.11 -5.14
CA GLY A 166 -16.68 18.61 -6.43
C GLY A 166 -16.24 17.17 -6.70
N SER A 167 -16.41 16.73 -7.94
CA SER A 167 -16.09 15.35 -8.35
C SER A 167 -14.70 15.27 -8.97
N TYR A 168 -13.83 14.42 -8.40
CA TYR A 168 -12.44 14.27 -8.80
C TYR A 168 -11.99 12.82 -8.75
N THR A 169 -10.96 12.48 -9.51
CA THR A 169 -10.30 11.17 -9.46
C THR A 169 -9.16 11.18 -8.45
N ILE A 170 -8.70 10.01 -8.01
CA ILE A 170 -7.58 9.91 -7.08
C ILE A 170 -6.25 10.45 -7.67
N GLN A 171 -6.16 10.60 -9.00
CA GLN A 171 -4.98 11.15 -9.66
C GLN A 171 -4.94 12.68 -9.67
N ASP A 172 -6.07 13.34 -9.43
CA ASP A 172 -6.16 14.79 -9.42
C ASP A 172 -5.47 15.39 -8.20
N THR A 173 -4.72 16.47 -8.43
CA THR A 173 -4.09 17.25 -7.37
C THR A 173 -5.14 18.15 -6.73
N LEU A 174 -5.40 17.94 -5.44
CA LEU A 174 -6.42 18.67 -4.68
C LEU A 174 -5.86 19.93 -4.02
N VAL A 175 -4.64 19.84 -3.48
CA VAL A 175 -3.99 20.92 -2.73
C VAL A 175 -2.53 21.03 -3.16
N VAL A 176 -2.03 22.25 -3.32
CA VAL A 176 -0.61 22.54 -3.49
C VAL A 176 -0.09 23.24 -2.25
N LEU A 177 0.88 22.62 -1.59
CA LEU A 177 1.60 23.19 -0.45
C LEU A 177 2.90 23.86 -0.91
N ASP A 178 3.29 24.91 -0.22
CA ASP A 178 4.64 25.49 -0.29
C ASP A 178 5.38 25.20 1.03
N GLU A 179 6.47 24.45 0.91
CA GLU A 179 7.42 24.17 1.98
C GLU A 179 8.75 24.82 1.62
N ASP A 180 9.04 25.97 2.20
CA ASP A 180 10.31 26.70 2.03
C ASP A 180 10.70 26.93 0.54
N GLY A 181 9.71 27.24 -0.32
CA GLY A 181 9.88 27.48 -1.74
C GLY A 181 9.70 26.24 -2.63
N LYS A 182 9.55 25.05 -2.04
CA LYS A 182 9.26 23.81 -2.76
C LYS A 182 7.75 23.56 -2.80
N LYS A 183 7.20 23.50 -4.02
CA LYS A 183 5.80 23.13 -4.22
C LYS A 183 5.60 21.62 -4.10
N ILE A 184 4.66 21.21 -3.26
CA ILE A 184 4.30 19.81 -3.00
C ILE A 184 2.82 19.63 -3.34
N GLU A 185 2.53 18.69 -4.23
CA GLU A 185 1.17 18.36 -4.64
C GLU A 185 0.58 17.26 -3.76
N LEU A 186 -0.63 17.49 -3.25
CA LEU A 186 -1.38 16.53 -2.46
C LEU A 186 -2.55 15.98 -3.29
N LYS A 187 -2.61 14.66 -3.35
CA LYS A 187 -3.67 13.87 -3.99
C LYS A 187 -4.55 13.20 -2.93
N MET A 188 -5.57 12.46 -3.38
CA MET A 188 -6.44 11.67 -2.49
C MET A 188 -5.77 10.46 -1.86
N TYR A 189 -4.63 10.02 -2.39
CA TYR A 189 -3.89 8.86 -1.91
C TYR A 189 -2.45 9.21 -1.59
N GLN A 190 -1.82 8.33 -0.80
CA GLN A 190 -0.40 8.35 -0.50
C GLN A 190 0.19 6.95 -0.71
N GLU A 191 1.41 6.86 -1.22
CA GLU A 191 2.16 5.60 -1.23
C GLU A 191 2.82 5.40 0.13
N TRP A 192 2.69 4.21 0.73
CA TRP A 192 3.28 3.91 2.03
C TRP A 192 3.94 2.53 2.07
N PRO A 193 5.21 2.41 2.54
CA PRO A 193 5.90 1.13 2.64
C PRO A 193 5.22 0.18 3.64
N VAL A 194 4.95 -1.07 3.23
CA VAL A 194 4.19 -2.03 4.07
C VAL A 194 4.93 -2.46 5.34
N ARG A 195 6.27 -2.41 5.30
CA ARG A 195 7.14 -2.79 6.44
C ARG A 195 7.44 -1.62 7.37
N GLN A 196 6.94 -0.42 7.07
CA GLN A 196 7.11 0.74 7.92
C GLN A 196 5.78 1.05 8.62
N PRO A 197 5.71 1.00 9.97
CA PRO A 197 4.49 1.38 10.66
C PRO A 197 4.21 2.87 10.42
N ARG A 198 2.93 3.23 10.27
CA ARG A 198 2.53 4.64 10.14
C ARG A 198 2.88 5.39 11.43
N PRO A 199 3.40 6.63 11.33
CA PRO A 199 3.76 7.40 12.51
C PRO A 199 2.53 7.82 13.29
N ILE A 200 2.72 7.93 14.61
CA ILE A 200 1.71 8.36 15.58
C ILE A 200 2.32 9.44 16.46
N VAL A 201 1.47 10.31 17.02
CA VAL A 201 1.93 11.35 17.95
C VAL A 201 2.36 10.74 19.28
N GLN A 202 1.52 9.88 19.85
CA GLN A 202 1.79 9.20 21.12
C GLN A 202 0.98 7.91 21.22
N ARG A 203 1.45 6.97 22.06
CA ARG A 203 0.68 5.80 22.45
C ARG A 203 -0.17 6.14 23.66
N MET A 204 -1.47 5.85 23.59
CA MET A 204 -2.40 6.05 24.69
C MET A 204 -2.62 4.72 25.44
N PRO A 205 -2.87 4.76 26.77
CA PRO A 205 -3.28 3.57 27.51
C PRO A 205 -4.62 3.04 26.96
N ILE A 206 -4.83 1.72 27.07
CA ILE A 206 -6.05 1.10 26.57
C ILE A 206 -7.09 1.11 27.68
N GLU A 207 -8.18 1.85 27.47
CA GLU A 207 -9.23 2.06 28.48
C GLU A 207 -10.59 1.48 28.08
N LYS A 208 -10.78 1.20 26.78
CA LYS A 208 -12.07 0.77 26.23
C LYS A 208 -12.08 -0.72 25.93
N LEU A 209 -13.12 -1.43 26.37
CA LEU A 209 -13.36 -2.81 25.97
C LEU A 209 -13.79 -2.90 24.49
N LEU A 210 -13.30 -3.93 23.81
CA LEU A 210 -13.82 -4.39 22.52
C LEU A 210 -14.94 -5.40 22.80
N VAL A 211 -16.18 -4.92 22.80
CA VAL A 211 -17.36 -5.79 23.01
C VAL A 211 -17.50 -6.71 21.80
N THR A 212 -17.32 -8.02 22.03
CA THR A 212 -17.40 -9.03 20.97
C THR A 212 -18.81 -9.55 20.77
N GLY A 213 -19.68 -9.42 21.78
CA GLY A 213 -21.02 -10.00 21.81
C GLY A 213 -21.04 -11.47 22.26
N GLN A 214 -19.87 -12.07 22.52
CA GLN A 214 -19.75 -13.44 23.02
C GLN A 214 -19.58 -13.43 24.53
N ARG A 215 -20.56 -14.00 25.26
CA ARG A 215 -20.55 -14.02 26.75
C ARG A 215 -19.26 -14.56 27.34
N VAL A 216 -18.71 -15.64 26.77
CA VAL A 216 -17.49 -16.27 27.28
C VAL A 216 -16.27 -15.35 27.14
N ILE A 217 -16.16 -14.63 26.02
CA ILE A 217 -15.05 -13.69 25.79
C ILE A 217 -15.26 -12.45 26.64
N ASP A 218 -16.43 -11.82 26.55
CA ASP A 218 -16.70 -10.55 27.20
C ASP A 218 -16.70 -10.64 28.74
N THR A 219 -16.92 -11.83 29.31
CA THR A 219 -16.93 -12.04 30.78
C THR A 219 -15.60 -12.60 31.30
N PHE A 220 -15.09 -13.69 30.71
CA PHE A 220 -13.93 -14.41 31.26
C PHE A 220 -12.61 -13.98 30.64
N PHE A 221 -12.61 -13.52 29.38
CA PHE A 221 -11.41 -13.16 28.63
C PHE A 221 -11.58 -11.80 27.91
N PRO A 222 -11.92 -10.72 28.64
CA PRO A 222 -12.31 -9.45 28.04
C PRO A 222 -11.18 -8.89 27.17
N LEU A 223 -11.54 -8.49 25.95
CA LEU A 223 -10.61 -7.90 25.00
C LEU A 223 -10.68 -6.38 25.08
N ALA A 224 -9.53 -5.72 25.00
CA ALA A 224 -9.43 -4.26 24.99
C ALA A 224 -9.30 -3.74 23.55
N LYS A 225 -9.95 -2.62 23.22
CA LYS A 225 -9.90 -2.00 21.88
C LYS A 225 -8.51 -1.42 21.62
N GLY A 226 -7.74 -2.09 20.77
CA GLY A 226 -6.31 -1.81 20.55
C GLY A 226 -5.38 -2.79 21.28
N GLY A 227 -5.92 -3.77 21.98
CA GLY A 227 -5.17 -4.88 22.57
C GLY A 227 -4.84 -5.98 21.55
N THR A 228 -4.03 -6.94 21.97
CA THR A 228 -3.61 -8.10 21.17
C THR A 228 -4.24 -9.37 21.76
N ALA A 229 -4.79 -10.22 20.89
CA ALA A 229 -5.38 -11.50 21.26
C ALA A 229 -4.90 -12.60 20.32
N ALA A 230 -4.82 -13.84 20.81
CA ALA A 230 -4.56 -15.03 20.02
C ALA A 230 -5.61 -16.08 20.33
N ILE A 231 -6.22 -16.67 19.29
CA ILE A 231 -7.21 -17.74 19.40
C ILE A 231 -6.62 -19.01 18.74
N PRO A 232 -5.85 -19.81 19.47
CA PRO A 232 -5.27 -21.03 18.94
C PRO A 232 -6.34 -22.11 18.74
N GLY A 233 -6.13 -23.02 17.79
CA GLY A 233 -7.01 -24.17 17.58
C GLY A 233 -6.72 -24.94 16.30
N GLY A 234 -7.06 -26.23 16.27
CA GLY A 234 -6.90 -27.11 15.11
C GLY A 234 -7.80 -26.72 13.92
N PHE A 235 -7.61 -27.35 12.77
CA PHE A 235 -8.50 -27.13 11.62
C PHE A 235 -9.92 -27.59 11.95
N GLY A 236 -10.94 -26.81 11.56
CA GLY A 236 -12.35 -27.14 11.80
C GLY A 236 -12.89 -26.88 13.21
N THR A 237 -12.13 -26.26 14.12
CA THR A 237 -12.57 -26.00 15.51
C THR A 237 -13.44 -24.75 15.69
N GLY A 238 -14.06 -24.23 14.61
CA GLY A 238 -14.93 -23.04 14.69
C GLY A 238 -14.21 -21.72 14.97
N LYS A 239 -13.03 -21.50 14.37
CA LYS A 239 -12.28 -20.22 14.49
C LYS A 239 -12.81 -19.09 13.60
N THR A 240 -13.51 -19.44 12.51
CA THR A 240 -14.07 -18.52 11.52
C THR A 240 -15.55 -18.33 11.80
#